data_AF-A0A2S9YFR9-F1
#
_entry.id   AF-A0A2S9YFR9-F1
#
_cell.length_a   1.000
_cell.length_b   1.000
_cell.length_c   1.000
_cell.angle_alpha   90.00
_cell.angle_beta   90.00
_cell.angle_gamma   90.00
#
_symmetry.space_group_name_H-M   'P 1'
#
loop_
_entity.id
_entity.type
_entity.pdbx_description
1 polymer ?
#
loop_
_entity_poly.entity_id
_entity_poly.type
_entity_poly.pdbx_seq_one_letter_code
_entity_poly.pdbx_strand_id
1 'polypeptide(L)'
;MRVMNRSLSAAAAAVAMVALALGCSRADPSPSARRSDQLRPAAAQPTHLDARLLNADGQPIANVELGVLGERSQTTDTAGRVTLELSPWRAAAPVVYLRATLPGGDNLPATVPREAFAGALTLQLPAGTNSDRPLAIAQARPNPQVQAWFDVAAWQAARRERWNSASEPRAKLAVWAQVAAEIDSTSDPHVRALMIAAQFAIGTADPGAGLTREAAAAQALDELDLADPRWAIWAPSLPTAAFESGRWETLDQLDDQIRVHPQPEVAALITLERYGWAIREARWDQATAIWARWKGRPELHATVYGPIVESLGPTRRLAPGRMLPELCVDALDQNGRLCTTDFHGLTVLELYAIWCEGCRKSFPELAATVAAFEHTKPAPQLVTIEVYNDREQVRAFLAEAPTPGRHGWVDEGQREAVRSELGLHSVPTMLLVGPDGRILESSPQLRADNLERRIRHWQTTLGQ
;
A
#
# COMPACT_ATOMS: atom_id res chain seq x y z
N MET A 1 1.67 -15.43 34.21
CA MET A 1 2.30 -14.13 33.85
C MET A 1 3.45 -14.38 32.87
N ARG A 2 3.15 -14.58 31.58
CA ARG A 2 4.08 -14.60 30.43
C ARG A 2 3.26 -14.86 29.15
N VAL A 3 2.38 -13.92 28.83
CA VAL A 3 1.69 -13.81 27.54
C VAL A 3 1.49 -12.32 27.35
N MET A 4 2.36 -11.66 26.59
CA MET A 4 2.25 -10.29 26.05
C MET A 4 3.65 -9.85 25.63
N ASN A 5 4.09 -10.21 24.41
CA ASN A 5 5.15 -9.45 23.70
C ASN A 5 5.32 -9.83 22.20
N ARG A 6 4.28 -10.30 21.49
CA ARG A 6 4.44 -10.77 20.10
C ARG A 6 3.59 -10.09 19.02
N SER A 7 2.85 -9.02 19.31
CA SER A 7 1.98 -8.35 18.32
C SER A 7 2.47 -7.00 17.78
N LEU A 8 3.63 -6.49 18.21
CA LEU A 8 4.01 -5.09 17.98
C LEU A 8 4.86 -4.80 16.73
N SER A 9 5.13 -5.77 15.85
CA SER A 9 6.02 -5.57 14.69
C SER A 9 5.34 -5.59 13.31
N ALA A 10 4.06 -5.98 13.19
CA ALA A 10 3.48 -6.29 11.88
C ALA A 10 2.66 -5.15 11.25
N ALA A 11 1.99 -4.30 12.05
CA ALA A 11 1.19 -3.20 11.52
C ALA A 11 2.04 -2.00 11.05
N ALA A 12 3.19 -1.76 11.68
CA ALA A 12 4.14 -0.74 11.24
C ALA A 12 4.82 -1.10 9.90
N ALA A 13 4.92 -2.40 9.57
CA ALA A 13 5.53 -2.86 8.32
C ALA A 13 4.61 -2.71 7.09
N ALA A 14 3.28 -2.74 7.26
CA ALA A 14 2.33 -2.58 6.16
C ALA A 14 2.24 -1.13 5.64
N VAL A 15 2.46 -0.14 6.52
CA VAL A 15 2.42 1.28 6.17
C VAL A 15 3.70 1.77 5.47
N ALA A 16 4.80 1.00 5.53
CA ALA A 16 6.12 1.42 5.02
C ALA A 16 6.42 1.01 3.55
N MET A 17 5.59 0.24 2.86
CA MET A 17 5.93 -0.34 1.53
C MET A 17 5.18 0.24 0.31
N VAL A 18 4.42 1.33 0.44
CA VAL A 18 3.66 1.92 -0.70
C VAL A 18 4.41 3.04 -1.44
N ALA A 19 5.67 3.32 -1.08
CA ALA A 19 6.53 4.20 -1.85
C ALA A 19 7.36 3.41 -2.87
N LEU A 20 7.27 3.79 -4.15
CA LEU A 20 8.06 3.34 -5.32
C LEU A 20 7.52 2.12 -6.10
N ALA A 21 6.54 2.35 -6.99
CA ALA A 21 6.38 1.55 -8.20
C ALA A 21 5.51 2.29 -9.25
N LEU A 22 6.11 2.95 -10.25
CA LEU A 22 5.44 3.29 -11.52
C LEU A 22 6.46 3.30 -12.68
N GLY A 23 6.19 2.48 -13.70
CA GLY A 23 6.89 2.45 -14.98
C GLY A 23 6.03 1.83 -16.09
N CYS A 24 5.42 2.70 -16.90
CA CYS A 24 4.90 2.59 -18.29
C CYS A 24 4.35 1.27 -18.88
N SER A 25 3.12 1.29 -19.43
CA SER A 25 2.83 1.19 -20.89
C SER A 25 1.31 1.29 -21.22
N ARG A 26 1.00 1.61 -22.50
CA ARG A 26 -0.26 2.17 -23.04
C ARG A 26 -1.14 1.14 -23.77
N ALA A 27 -2.45 1.40 -23.87
CA ALA A 27 -3.33 0.97 -24.98
C ALA A 27 -4.56 1.91 -25.15
N ASP A 28 -4.90 2.25 -26.40
CA ASP A 28 -6.01 3.14 -26.81
C ASP A 28 -7.35 2.37 -27.06
N PRO A 29 -8.53 2.97 -26.86
CA PRO A 29 -9.83 2.37 -27.23
C PRO A 29 -10.61 3.14 -28.32
N SER A 30 -11.60 2.49 -28.93
CA SER A 30 -12.58 3.09 -29.85
C SER A 30 -13.89 2.25 -29.96
N PRO A 31 -15.03 2.79 -30.44
CA PRO A 31 -16.15 3.08 -29.53
C PRO A 31 -17.59 2.70 -29.98
N SER A 32 -18.52 2.89 -29.05
CA SER A 32 -19.91 3.41 -29.19
C SER A 32 -21.10 2.45 -29.45
N ALA A 33 -22.16 2.65 -28.64
CA ALA A 33 -23.55 2.69 -29.09
C ALA A 33 -24.45 3.47 -28.08
N ARG A 34 -25.30 4.35 -28.64
CA ARG A 34 -26.32 5.26 -28.03
C ARG A 34 -27.65 4.49 -27.81
N ARG A 35 -28.73 4.94 -27.16
CA ARG A 35 -29.15 5.92 -26.10
C ARG A 35 -30.71 5.95 -26.19
N SER A 36 -31.45 6.00 -25.07
CA SER A 36 -32.78 6.65 -24.92
C SER A 36 -33.24 6.55 -23.44
N ASP A 37 -33.23 7.63 -22.64
CA ASP A 37 -34.30 8.63 -22.38
C ASP A 37 -35.40 8.11 -21.42
N GLN A 38 -35.85 8.76 -20.33
CA GLN A 38 -35.58 10.04 -19.68
C GLN A 38 -36.13 9.97 -18.23
N LEU A 39 -35.27 10.20 -17.24
CA LEU A 39 -35.64 10.71 -15.91
C LEU A 39 -34.94 12.05 -15.79
N ARG A 40 -35.65 13.07 -15.30
CA ARG A 40 -35.15 14.43 -15.11
C ARG A 40 -33.77 14.37 -14.43
N PRO A 41 -32.67 14.76 -15.09
CA PRO A 41 -31.34 14.36 -14.67
C PRO A 41 -30.97 15.07 -13.37
N ALA A 42 -30.49 14.30 -12.39
CA ALA A 42 -29.60 14.87 -11.38
C ALA A 42 -28.55 15.71 -12.13
N ALA A 43 -28.24 16.91 -11.64
CA ALA A 43 -27.22 17.76 -12.26
C ALA A 43 -26.02 16.88 -12.65
N ALA A 44 -25.66 16.90 -13.93
CA ALA A 44 -24.64 15.98 -14.46
C ALA A 44 -23.40 16.08 -13.58
N GLN A 45 -22.98 14.95 -13.03
CA GLN A 45 -21.80 14.91 -12.17
C GLN A 45 -20.62 15.46 -12.97
N PRO A 46 -19.83 16.40 -12.42
CA PRO A 46 -18.69 16.94 -13.14
C PRO A 46 -17.73 15.78 -13.46
N THR A 47 -17.60 15.49 -14.75
CA THR A 47 -16.66 14.49 -15.27
C THR A 47 -15.28 15.06 -15.51
N HIS A 48 -15.07 16.32 -15.13
CA HIS A 48 -13.82 17.04 -15.33
C HIS A 48 -13.44 17.83 -14.08
N LEU A 49 -12.14 17.93 -13.83
CA LEU A 49 -11.56 18.83 -12.84
C LEU A 49 -10.64 19.81 -13.54
N ASP A 50 -11.01 21.08 -13.54
CA ASP A 50 -10.18 22.15 -14.06
C ASP A 50 -9.25 22.67 -12.96
N ALA A 51 -7.96 22.69 -13.24
CA ALA A 51 -6.95 23.20 -12.33
C ALA A 51 -5.98 24.15 -13.04
N ARG A 52 -5.42 25.08 -12.28
CA ARG A 52 -4.33 25.95 -12.68
C ARG A 52 -3.18 25.82 -11.67
N LEU A 53 -2.01 25.42 -12.14
CA LEU A 53 -0.81 25.27 -11.32
C LEU A 53 0.06 26.52 -11.37
N LEU A 54 0.42 27.02 -10.19
CA LEU A 54 1.28 28.20 -9.99
C LEU A 54 2.50 27.83 -9.13
N ASN A 55 3.62 28.53 -9.32
CA ASN A 55 4.77 28.45 -8.43
C ASN A 55 4.55 29.25 -7.14
N ALA A 56 5.53 29.22 -6.24
CA ALA A 56 5.47 29.95 -4.97
C ALA A 56 5.24 31.46 -5.16
N ASP A 57 5.69 32.04 -6.28
CA ASP A 57 5.53 33.46 -6.63
C ASP A 57 4.19 33.76 -7.36
N GLY A 58 3.31 32.76 -7.52
CA GLY A 58 2.02 32.91 -8.20
C GLY A 58 2.11 32.93 -9.73
N GLN A 59 3.26 32.59 -10.31
CA GLN A 59 3.45 32.49 -11.75
C GLN A 59 3.04 31.11 -12.27
N PRO A 60 2.40 31.02 -13.45
CA PRO A 60 2.02 29.73 -14.02
C PRO A 60 3.21 28.82 -14.32
N ILE A 61 3.02 27.51 -14.14
CA ILE A 61 4.04 26.51 -14.47
C ILE A 61 3.53 25.60 -15.58
N ALA A 62 4.25 25.59 -16.70
CA ALA A 62 4.02 24.68 -17.81
C ALA A 62 4.75 23.35 -17.62
N ASN A 63 4.34 22.33 -18.37
CA ASN A 63 5.04 21.04 -18.43
C ASN A 63 5.12 20.29 -17.10
N VAL A 64 4.16 20.51 -16.19
CA VAL A 64 4.01 19.70 -14.97
C VAL A 64 2.94 18.65 -15.22
N GLU A 65 3.24 17.39 -14.89
CA GLU A 65 2.23 16.34 -14.94
C GLU A 65 1.32 16.47 -13.71
N LEU A 66 0.02 16.62 -13.92
CA LEU A 66 -1.00 16.55 -12.88
C LEU A 66 -1.93 15.38 -13.21
N GLY A 67 -2.17 14.51 -12.25
CA GLY A 67 -3.04 13.36 -12.44
C GLY A 67 -3.82 13.01 -11.18
N VAL A 68 -4.94 12.32 -11.38
CA VAL A 68 -5.63 11.59 -10.33
C VAL A 68 -4.86 10.29 -10.07
N LEU A 69 -4.63 9.94 -8.81
CA LEU A 69 -3.94 8.69 -8.47
C LEU A 69 -4.67 7.49 -9.09
N GLY A 70 -3.93 6.65 -9.81
CA GLY A 70 -4.47 5.48 -10.52
C GLY A 70 -5.07 5.79 -11.91
N GLU A 71 -5.08 7.05 -12.34
CA GLU A 71 -5.54 7.45 -13.67
C GLU A 71 -4.43 8.14 -14.49
N ARG A 72 -4.73 8.41 -15.76
CA ARG A 72 -3.78 9.05 -16.68
C ARG A 72 -3.57 10.51 -16.28
N SER A 73 -2.32 10.90 -16.08
CA SER A 73 -1.94 12.30 -15.89
C SER A 73 -2.07 13.12 -17.17
N GLN A 74 -2.29 14.42 -17.01
CA GLN A 74 -2.26 15.42 -18.06
C GLN A 74 -1.19 16.45 -17.73
N THR A 75 -0.62 17.07 -18.75
CA THR A 75 0.43 18.07 -18.58
C THR A 75 -0.15 19.49 -18.62
N THR A 76 0.33 20.37 -17.73
CA THR A 76 -0.09 21.77 -17.72
C THR A 76 0.36 22.53 -18.98
N ASP A 77 -0.52 23.40 -19.49
CA ASP A 77 -0.23 24.30 -20.61
C ASP A 77 0.68 25.47 -20.19
N THR A 78 1.00 26.37 -21.13
CA THR A 78 1.83 27.56 -20.87
C THR A 78 1.21 28.56 -19.90
N ALA A 79 -0.10 28.50 -19.69
CA ALA A 79 -0.84 29.28 -18.69
C ALA A 79 -1.02 28.52 -17.36
N GLY A 80 -0.37 27.36 -17.21
CA GLY A 80 -0.43 26.47 -16.06
C GLY A 80 -1.74 25.70 -15.94
N ARG A 81 -2.60 25.72 -16.97
CA ARG A 81 -3.94 25.11 -16.91
C ARG A 81 -3.89 23.65 -17.31
N VAL A 82 -4.79 22.88 -16.72
CA VAL A 82 -5.00 21.47 -17.03
C VAL A 82 -6.45 21.10 -16.72
N THR A 83 -7.04 20.26 -17.58
CA THR A 83 -8.35 19.66 -17.37
C THR A 83 -8.16 18.16 -17.22
N LEU A 84 -8.47 17.63 -16.05
CA LEU A 84 -8.41 16.21 -15.77
C LEU A 84 -9.77 15.59 -16.07
N GLU A 85 -9.81 14.53 -16.88
CA GLU A 85 -11.02 13.73 -17.06
C GLU A 85 -11.12 12.72 -15.91
N LEU A 86 -12.28 12.70 -15.26
CA LEU A 86 -12.57 11.78 -14.15
C LEU A 86 -13.39 10.61 -14.67
N SER A 87 -12.99 9.39 -14.32
CA SER A 87 -13.86 8.23 -14.52
C SER A 87 -15.18 8.37 -13.72
N PRO A 88 -16.27 7.67 -14.09
CA PRO A 88 -17.56 7.83 -13.42
C PRO A 88 -17.52 7.57 -11.90
N TRP A 89 -16.72 6.61 -11.46
CA TRP A 89 -16.59 6.31 -10.03
C TRP A 89 -15.72 7.34 -9.29
N ARG A 90 -14.74 7.98 -9.95
CA ARG A 90 -14.01 9.12 -9.41
C ARG A 90 -14.89 10.35 -9.25
N ALA A 91 -15.72 10.64 -10.24
CA ALA A 91 -16.70 11.74 -10.17
C ALA A 91 -17.74 11.52 -9.06
N ALA A 92 -18.02 10.26 -8.70
CA ALA A 92 -18.94 9.90 -7.63
C ALA A 92 -18.28 9.83 -6.24
N ALA A 93 -16.96 9.62 -6.15
CA ALA A 93 -16.25 9.49 -4.88
C ALA A 93 -16.31 10.80 -4.06
N PRO A 94 -16.40 10.74 -2.72
CA PRO A 94 -16.36 11.93 -1.86
C PRO A 94 -15.12 12.79 -2.08
N VAL A 95 -13.99 12.16 -2.36
CA VAL A 95 -12.68 12.80 -2.49
C VAL A 95 -11.91 12.18 -3.67
N VAL A 96 -11.12 13.01 -4.34
CA VAL A 96 -10.12 12.60 -5.33
C VAL A 96 -8.72 12.96 -4.83
N TYR A 97 -7.78 12.02 -4.99
CA TYR A 97 -6.38 12.23 -4.67
C TYR A 97 -5.61 12.64 -5.92
N LEU A 98 -5.09 13.85 -5.92
CA LEU A 98 -4.26 14.40 -6.98
C LEU A 98 -2.77 14.20 -6.66
N ARG A 99 -1.98 14.12 -7.72
CA ARG A 99 -0.51 14.17 -7.66
C ARG A 99 0.00 15.08 -8.77
N ALA A 100 0.77 16.09 -8.39
CA ALA A 100 1.61 16.84 -9.33
C ALA A 100 3.02 16.25 -9.32
N THR A 101 3.57 15.94 -10.50
CA THR A 101 4.93 15.44 -10.68
C THR A 101 5.75 16.50 -11.41
N LEU A 102 6.72 17.09 -10.71
CA LEU A 102 7.59 18.13 -11.24
C LEU A 102 8.63 17.52 -12.19
N PRO A 103 9.25 18.31 -13.10
CA PRO A 103 10.31 17.82 -14.00
C PRO A 103 11.52 17.18 -13.30
N GLY A 104 11.75 17.51 -12.02
CA GLY A 104 12.78 16.89 -11.19
C GLY A 104 12.40 15.54 -10.56
N GLY A 105 11.18 15.04 -10.79
CA GLY A 105 10.66 13.80 -10.22
C GLY A 105 9.96 13.96 -8.86
N ASP A 106 10.00 15.16 -8.26
CA ASP A 106 9.27 15.46 -7.03
C ASP A 106 7.76 15.28 -7.21
N ASN A 107 7.12 14.61 -6.26
CA ASN A 107 5.68 14.38 -6.25
C ASN A 107 5.03 15.19 -5.15
N LEU A 108 3.98 15.94 -5.47
CA LEU A 108 3.25 16.77 -4.52
C LEU A 108 1.78 16.31 -4.47
N PRO A 109 1.34 15.73 -3.34
CA PRO A 109 -0.02 15.21 -3.20
C PRO A 109 -1.03 16.32 -2.89
N ALA A 110 -2.28 16.07 -3.26
CA ALA A 110 -3.42 16.89 -2.87
C ALA A 110 -4.67 16.04 -2.69
N THR A 111 -5.48 16.38 -1.68
CA THR A 111 -6.76 15.72 -1.40
C THR A 111 -7.87 16.72 -1.73
N VAL A 112 -8.70 16.42 -2.72
CA VAL A 112 -9.71 17.36 -3.23
C VAL A 112 -11.11 16.78 -3.01
N PRO A 113 -11.95 17.40 -2.16
CA PRO A 113 -13.33 16.96 -1.99
C PRO A 113 -14.14 17.26 -3.25
N ARG A 114 -15.11 16.40 -3.56
CA ARG A 114 -15.92 16.46 -4.78
C ARG A 114 -16.66 17.79 -4.95
N GLU A 115 -17.07 18.41 -3.86
CA GLU A 115 -17.72 19.72 -3.85
C GLU A 115 -16.84 20.82 -4.46
N ALA A 116 -15.52 20.61 -4.52
CA ALA A 116 -14.58 21.51 -5.17
C ALA A 116 -14.63 21.44 -6.71
N PHE A 117 -15.22 20.39 -7.30
CA PHE A 117 -15.17 20.15 -8.76
C PHE A 117 -16.07 21.11 -9.55
N ALA A 118 -16.98 21.80 -8.88
CA ALA A 118 -17.90 22.76 -9.51
C ALA A 118 -17.23 24.06 -9.97
N GLY A 119 -15.92 24.23 -9.75
CA GLY A 119 -15.16 25.40 -10.19
C GLY A 119 -13.69 25.09 -10.44
N ALA A 120 -13.01 26.01 -11.12
CA ALA A 120 -11.57 25.90 -11.34
C ALA A 120 -10.81 26.02 -10.02
N LEU A 121 -9.86 25.12 -9.81
CA LEU A 121 -8.93 25.14 -8.68
C LEU A 121 -7.64 25.86 -9.07
N THR A 122 -7.07 26.59 -8.11
CA THR A 122 -5.69 27.07 -8.21
C THR A 122 -4.84 26.24 -7.26
N LEU A 123 -3.86 25.54 -7.80
CA LEU A 123 -2.89 24.73 -7.08
C LEU A 123 -1.59 25.52 -7.05
N GLN A 124 -1.05 25.78 -5.87
CA GLN A 124 0.19 26.54 -5.70
C GLN A 124 1.27 25.65 -5.09
N LEU A 125 2.43 25.63 -5.74
CA LEU A 125 3.60 24.92 -5.21
C LEU A 125 4.09 25.61 -3.93
N PRO A 126 4.47 24.84 -2.90
CA PRO A 126 5.08 25.40 -1.70
C PRO A 126 6.44 26.06 -2.04
N ALA A 127 6.87 27.00 -1.19
CA ALA A 127 8.23 27.52 -1.28
C ALA A 127 9.24 26.42 -0.92
N GLY A 128 10.14 26.10 -1.86
CA GLY A 128 11.11 25.02 -1.76
C GLY A 128 10.61 23.67 -2.30
N THR A 129 11.53 22.84 -2.81
CA THR A 129 11.25 21.49 -3.33
C THR A 129 11.36 20.47 -2.21
N ASN A 130 10.30 20.28 -1.44
CA ASN A 130 10.17 19.12 -0.56
C ASN A 130 8.88 18.37 -0.90
N SER A 131 9.04 17.14 -1.41
CA SER A 131 7.95 16.27 -1.86
C SER A 131 6.87 15.96 -0.80
N ASP A 132 7.17 16.17 0.47
CA ASP A 132 6.23 15.87 1.57
C ASP A 132 5.20 16.99 1.84
N ARG A 133 5.35 18.17 1.24
CA ARG A 133 4.41 19.28 1.44
C ARG A 133 3.24 19.19 0.46
N PRO A 134 1.98 19.22 0.93
CA PRO A 134 0.83 19.21 0.04
C PRO A 134 0.77 20.49 -0.79
N LEU A 135 0.13 20.42 -1.96
CA LEU A 135 -0.18 21.62 -2.75
C LEU A 135 -1.10 22.54 -1.96
N ALA A 136 -0.82 23.85 -1.96
CA ALA A 136 -1.78 24.82 -1.46
C ALA A 136 -2.91 24.95 -2.49
N ILE A 137 -4.16 24.84 -2.05
CA ILE A 137 -5.32 24.83 -2.94
C ILE A 137 -6.22 26.02 -2.61
N ALA A 138 -6.55 26.80 -3.64
CA ALA A 138 -7.51 27.88 -3.57
C ALA A 138 -8.64 27.64 -4.58
N GLN A 139 -9.87 27.98 -4.19
CA GLN A 139 -11.03 27.88 -5.04
C GLN A 139 -11.33 29.22 -5.71
N ALA A 140 -11.76 29.19 -6.97
CA ALA A 140 -12.30 30.39 -7.64
C ALA A 140 -13.56 30.93 -6.93
N ARG A 141 -14.34 30.04 -6.31
CA ARG A 141 -15.50 30.38 -5.47
C ARG A 141 -15.32 29.70 -4.10
N PRO A 142 -14.92 30.44 -3.06
CA PRO A 142 -14.69 29.85 -1.74
C PRO A 142 -15.95 29.19 -1.19
N ASN A 143 -15.83 27.93 -0.79
CA ASN A 143 -16.83 27.21 0.00
C ASN A 143 -16.18 26.88 1.36
N PRO A 144 -16.70 27.37 2.50
CA PRO A 144 -16.09 27.13 3.80
C PRO A 144 -15.89 25.65 4.15
N GLN A 145 -16.84 24.78 3.77
CA GLN A 145 -16.72 23.34 4.03
C GLN A 145 -15.63 22.68 3.19
N VAL A 146 -15.43 23.14 1.96
CA VAL A 146 -14.34 22.68 1.09
C VAL A 146 -13.01 23.24 1.58
N GLN A 147 -12.97 24.52 1.94
CA GLN A 147 -11.76 25.16 2.47
C GLN A 147 -11.28 24.45 3.74
N ALA A 148 -12.19 23.99 4.60
CA ALA A 148 -11.85 23.19 5.77
C ALA A 148 -11.06 21.91 5.44
N TRP A 149 -11.31 21.24 4.30
CA TRP A 149 -10.51 20.10 3.89
C TRP A 149 -9.06 20.49 3.59
N PHE A 150 -8.86 21.60 2.90
CA PHE A 150 -7.53 22.10 2.56
C PHE A 150 -6.78 22.61 3.80
N ASP A 151 -7.47 23.33 4.67
CA ASP A 151 -6.92 23.86 5.91
C ASP A 151 -6.52 22.73 6.87
N VAL A 152 -7.35 21.69 7.01
CA VAL A 152 -7.03 20.51 7.83
C VAL A 152 -5.91 19.69 7.20
N ALA A 153 -5.86 19.53 5.87
CA ALA A 153 -4.74 18.87 5.21
C ALA A 153 -3.40 19.61 5.42
N ALA A 154 -3.42 20.95 5.36
CA ALA A 154 -2.26 21.78 5.67
C ALA A 154 -1.85 21.69 7.16
N TRP A 155 -2.83 21.74 8.07
CA TRP A 155 -2.61 21.49 9.50
C TRP A 155 -1.95 20.13 9.75
N GLN A 156 -2.50 19.07 9.16
CA GLN A 156 -1.98 17.71 9.26
C GLN A 156 -0.51 17.62 8.80
N ALA A 157 -0.18 18.21 7.63
CA ALA A 157 1.18 18.22 7.10
C ALA A 157 2.15 18.97 8.03
N ALA A 158 1.75 20.14 8.55
CA ALA A 158 2.57 20.91 9.48
C ALA A 158 2.82 20.15 10.80
N ARG A 159 1.84 19.39 11.30
CA ARG A 159 2.03 18.57 12.51
C ARG A 159 2.90 17.35 12.23
N ARG A 160 2.76 16.72 11.06
CA ARG A 160 3.65 15.63 10.62
C ARG A 160 5.10 16.07 10.52
N GLU A 161 5.37 17.24 9.95
CA GLU A 161 6.74 17.80 9.87
C GLU A 161 7.35 17.99 11.27
N ARG A 162 6.59 18.51 12.22
CA ARG A 162 7.02 18.63 13.63
C ARG A 162 7.22 17.28 14.30
N TRP A 163 6.34 16.31 14.04
CA TRP A 163 6.48 14.94 14.53
C TRP A 163 7.76 14.28 14.02
N ASN A 164 8.02 14.36 12.71
CA ASN A 164 9.20 13.79 12.07
C ASN A 164 10.51 14.45 12.54
N SER A 165 10.46 15.75 12.88
CA SER A 165 11.61 16.49 13.41
C SER A 165 11.89 16.21 14.89
N ALA A 166 10.94 15.58 15.61
CA ALA A 166 11.11 15.25 17.02
C ALA A 166 11.91 13.94 17.16
N SER A 167 13.14 14.05 17.70
CA SER A 167 14.04 12.90 17.87
C SER A 167 13.70 12.02 19.08
N GLU A 168 13.14 12.59 20.14
CA GLU A 168 12.89 11.88 21.40
C GLU A 168 11.40 11.58 21.65
N PRO A 169 11.06 10.46 22.32
CA PRO A 169 9.67 10.09 22.65
C PRO A 169 8.88 11.19 23.37
N ARG A 170 9.52 11.95 24.26
CA ARG A 170 8.85 13.04 25.00
C ARG A 170 8.45 14.20 24.09
N ALA A 171 9.29 14.55 23.12
CA ALA A 171 8.98 15.60 22.15
C ALA A 171 7.84 15.16 21.22
N LYS A 172 7.85 13.88 20.81
CA LYS A 172 6.76 13.23 20.10
C LYS A 172 5.44 13.27 20.89
N LEU A 173 5.44 12.89 22.17
CA LEU A 173 4.27 13.04 23.06
C LEU A 173 3.73 14.48 23.09
N ALA A 174 4.61 15.47 23.14
CA ALA A 174 4.19 16.87 23.16
C ALA A 174 3.46 17.29 21.87
N VAL A 175 3.88 16.76 20.71
CA VAL A 175 3.15 16.97 19.44
C VAL A 175 1.75 16.36 19.52
N TRP A 176 1.59 15.14 20.07
CA TRP A 176 0.27 14.53 20.22
C TRP A 176 -0.62 15.25 21.22
N ALA A 177 -0.09 15.68 22.36
CA ALA A 177 -0.84 16.47 23.34
C ALA A 177 -1.35 17.79 22.71
N GLN A 178 -0.53 18.41 21.87
CA GLN A 178 -0.94 19.59 21.12
C GLN A 178 -2.04 19.27 20.10
N VAL A 179 -1.92 18.18 19.34
CA VAL A 179 -2.95 17.74 18.38
C VAL A 179 -4.29 17.51 19.07
N ALA A 180 -4.30 16.81 20.21
CA ALA A 180 -5.51 16.56 20.99
C ALA A 180 -6.15 17.88 21.47
N ALA A 181 -5.36 18.79 22.03
CA ALA A 181 -5.86 20.10 22.49
C ALA A 181 -6.42 20.96 21.34
N GLU A 182 -5.81 20.91 20.16
CA GLU A 182 -6.29 21.61 18.96
C GLU A 182 -7.64 21.03 18.48
N ILE A 183 -7.80 19.70 18.49
CA ILE A 183 -9.07 19.03 18.18
C ILE A 183 -10.16 19.42 19.19
N ASP A 184 -9.84 19.35 20.48
CA ASP A 184 -10.81 19.63 21.56
C ASP A 184 -11.26 21.09 21.61
N SER A 185 -10.38 22.01 21.24
CA SER A 185 -10.69 23.45 21.19
C SER A 185 -11.38 23.89 19.90
N THR A 186 -11.49 23.02 18.89
CA THR A 186 -12.13 23.34 17.62
C THR A 186 -13.66 23.32 17.77
N SER A 187 -14.28 24.50 17.64
CA SER A 187 -15.73 24.67 17.83
C SER A 187 -16.56 24.29 16.61
N ASP A 188 -16.01 24.35 15.40
CA ASP A 188 -16.69 23.93 14.18
C ASP A 188 -16.74 22.39 14.10
N PRO A 189 -17.93 21.76 14.14
CA PRO A 189 -18.03 20.30 14.16
C PRO A 189 -17.51 19.62 12.87
N HIS A 190 -17.59 20.30 11.72
CA HIS A 190 -17.09 19.76 10.45
C HIS A 190 -15.57 19.76 10.43
N VAL A 191 -14.96 20.88 10.83
CA VAL A 191 -13.49 21.00 10.95
C VAL A 191 -12.97 20.01 11.99
N ARG A 192 -13.59 19.94 13.17
CA ARG A 192 -13.19 19.03 14.24
C ARG A 192 -13.19 17.58 13.79
N ALA A 193 -14.24 17.13 13.10
CA ALA A 193 -14.33 15.78 12.58
C ALA A 193 -13.29 15.46 11.49
N LEU A 194 -12.98 16.43 10.61
CA LEU A 194 -11.88 16.29 9.67
C LEU A 194 -10.54 16.14 10.39
N MET A 195 -10.30 16.92 11.45
CA MET A 195 -9.08 16.81 12.25
C MET A 195 -8.98 15.47 12.98
N ILE A 196 -10.11 14.96 13.50
CA ILE A 196 -10.20 13.61 14.11
C ILE A 196 -9.79 12.53 13.11
N ALA A 197 -10.25 12.60 11.86
CA ALA A 197 -9.84 11.65 10.83
C ALA A 197 -8.38 11.87 10.40
N ALA A 198 -7.93 13.12 10.25
CA ALA A 198 -6.60 13.47 9.74
C ALA A 198 -5.47 13.18 10.74
N GLN A 199 -5.75 13.14 12.05
CA GLN A 199 -4.71 12.98 13.07
C GLN A 199 -3.87 11.70 12.89
N PHE A 200 -4.47 10.63 12.34
CA PHE A 200 -3.79 9.35 12.15
C PHE A 200 -2.61 9.44 11.17
N ALA A 201 -2.63 10.45 10.30
CA ALA A 201 -1.56 10.71 9.36
C ALA A 201 -0.36 11.43 10.00
N ILE A 202 -0.50 12.11 11.14
CA ILE A 202 0.58 12.95 11.71
C ILE A 202 1.81 12.12 12.17
N GLY A 203 1.60 10.88 12.58
CA GLY A 203 2.64 9.99 13.08
C GLY A 203 2.05 8.66 13.52
N THR A 204 2.90 7.68 13.84
CA THR A 204 2.49 6.34 14.29
C THR A 204 2.53 6.21 15.81
N ALA A 205 1.75 5.28 16.36
CA ALA A 205 1.98 4.79 17.71
C ALA A 205 3.37 4.11 17.82
N ASP A 206 4.01 4.22 18.99
CA ASP A 206 5.26 3.52 19.33
C ASP A 206 5.21 3.06 20.79
N PRO A 207 4.54 1.93 21.05
CA PRO A 207 4.39 1.42 22.42
C PRO A 207 5.72 1.10 23.11
N GLY A 208 6.77 0.79 22.33
CA GLY A 208 8.12 0.57 22.86
C GLY A 208 8.74 1.83 23.48
N ALA A 209 8.32 3.00 22.99
CA ALA A 209 8.64 4.31 23.54
C ALA A 209 7.60 4.84 24.55
N GLY A 210 6.59 4.02 24.92
CA GLY A 210 5.47 4.42 25.77
C GLY A 210 4.41 5.30 25.08
N LEU A 211 4.47 5.40 23.75
CA LEU A 211 3.56 6.20 22.92
C LEU A 211 2.36 5.34 22.50
N THR A 212 1.19 5.54 23.10
CA THR A 212 -0.06 4.89 22.68
C THR A 212 -1.09 5.93 22.24
N ARG A 213 -1.92 5.56 21.24
CA ARG A 213 -3.03 6.39 20.75
C ARG A 213 -4.39 5.72 20.89
N GLU A 214 -4.48 4.71 21.75
CA GLU A 214 -5.67 3.86 21.88
C GLU A 214 -6.93 4.67 22.21
N ALA A 215 -6.84 5.59 23.18
CA ALA A 215 -7.97 6.43 23.56
C ALA A 215 -8.43 7.36 22.42
N ALA A 216 -7.49 8.01 21.72
CA ALA A 216 -7.79 8.87 20.58
C ALA A 216 -8.39 8.09 19.40
N ALA A 217 -7.89 6.88 19.16
CA ALA A 217 -8.41 5.97 18.15
C ALA A 217 -9.83 5.47 18.46
N ALA A 218 -10.07 5.07 19.72
CA ALA A 218 -11.39 4.68 20.20
C ALA A 218 -12.40 5.84 20.08
N GLN A 219 -12.02 7.04 20.52
CA GLN A 219 -12.83 8.24 20.40
C GLN A 219 -13.17 8.56 18.94
N ALA A 220 -12.20 8.46 18.02
CA ALA A 220 -12.45 8.70 16.60
C ALA A 220 -13.50 7.74 16.01
N LEU A 221 -13.48 6.46 16.39
CA LEU A 221 -14.47 5.47 15.97
C LEU A 221 -15.84 5.65 16.64
N ASP A 222 -15.87 6.23 17.84
CA ASP A 222 -17.13 6.52 18.56
C ASP A 222 -17.81 7.79 18.02
N GLU A 223 -17.02 8.73 17.48
CA GLU A 223 -17.52 10.01 16.95
C GLU A 223 -17.80 10.00 15.44
N LEU A 224 -17.07 9.20 14.66
CA LEU A 224 -17.24 9.09 13.21
C LEU A 224 -17.80 7.71 12.85
N ASP A 225 -18.90 7.68 12.10
CA ASP A 225 -19.42 6.44 11.52
C ASP A 225 -18.36 5.80 10.60
N LEU A 226 -18.37 4.47 10.49
CA LEU A 226 -17.40 3.76 9.65
C LEU A 226 -17.52 4.14 8.16
N ALA A 227 -18.70 4.58 7.71
CA ALA A 227 -18.93 5.05 6.33
C ALA A 227 -18.72 6.57 6.17
N ASP A 228 -18.26 7.28 7.20
CA ASP A 228 -18.07 8.72 7.15
C ASP A 228 -17.03 9.09 6.06
N PRO A 229 -17.39 9.94 5.07
CA PRO A 229 -16.48 10.28 3.98
C PRO A 229 -15.21 11.00 4.44
N ARG A 230 -15.19 11.58 5.66
CA ARG A 230 -14.02 12.29 6.20
C ARG A 230 -12.85 11.36 6.49
N TRP A 231 -13.08 10.06 6.64
CA TRP A 231 -12.00 9.06 6.63
C TRP A 231 -11.15 9.12 5.36
N ALA A 232 -11.68 9.66 4.26
CA ALA A 232 -10.95 9.84 3.01
C ALA A 232 -9.91 10.97 3.04
N ILE A 233 -9.83 11.81 4.09
CA ILE A 233 -8.79 12.84 4.17
C ILE A 233 -7.38 12.24 4.06
N TRP A 234 -7.24 11.03 4.60
CA TRP A 234 -6.11 10.14 4.40
C TRP A 234 -6.65 8.71 4.42
N ALA A 235 -6.61 8.01 3.29
CA ALA A 235 -7.26 6.69 3.15
C ALA A 235 -6.95 5.67 4.28
N PRO A 236 -5.72 5.64 4.86
CA PRO A 236 -5.41 4.79 6.02
C PRO A 236 -6.04 5.18 7.36
N SER A 237 -6.66 6.34 7.50
CA SER A 237 -7.18 6.83 8.79
C SER A 237 -8.12 5.84 9.47
N LEU A 238 -9.11 5.29 8.76
CA LEU A 238 -10.07 4.36 9.34
C LEU A 238 -9.42 3.01 9.73
N PRO A 239 -8.66 2.32 8.85
CA PRO A 239 -7.92 1.13 9.24
C PRO A 239 -6.96 1.36 10.42
N THR A 240 -6.28 2.52 10.45
CA THR A 240 -5.36 2.87 11.55
C THR A 240 -6.11 3.08 12.86
N ALA A 241 -7.24 3.79 12.85
CA ALA A 241 -8.08 3.97 14.02
C ALA A 241 -8.61 2.61 14.56
N ALA A 242 -9.07 1.73 13.66
CA ALA A 242 -9.50 0.38 14.03
C ALA A 242 -8.35 -0.44 14.65
N PHE A 243 -7.14 -0.35 14.10
CA PHE A 243 -5.97 -1.04 14.65
C PHE A 243 -5.54 -0.49 16.01
N GLU A 244 -5.34 0.82 16.11
CA GLU A 244 -4.77 1.44 17.30
C GLU A 244 -5.75 1.51 18.48
N SER A 245 -7.05 1.47 18.23
CA SER A 245 -8.07 1.36 19.28
C SER A 245 -8.14 -0.03 19.94
N GLY A 246 -7.39 -1.02 19.42
CA GLY A 246 -7.49 -2.41 19.83
C GLY A 246 -8.79 -3.10 19.38
N ARG A 247 -9.65 -2.40 18.61
CA ARG A 247 -10.93 -2.93 18.12
C ARG A 247 -10.81 -3.67 16.79
N TRP A 248 -9.61 -3.77 16.19
CA TRP A 248 -9.40 -4.40 14.88
C TRP A 248 -10.07 -5.77 14.77
N GLU A 249 -9.83 -6.67 15.72
CA GLU A 249 -10.33 -8.04 15.63
C GLU A 249 -11.83 -8.15 15.90
N THR A 250 -12.40 -7.22 16.67
CA THR A 250 -13.78 -7.26 17.17
C THR A 250 -14.73 -6.35 16.41
N LEU A 251 -14.20 -5.45 15.56
CA LEU A 251 -14.98 -4.54 14.73
C LEU A 251 -15.44 -5.24 13.45
N ASP A 252 -16.35 -6.19 13.59
CA ASP A 252 -16.83 -7.05 12.48
C ASP A 252 -17.47 -6.25 11.33
N GLN A 253 -18.08 -5.11 11.63
CA GLN A 253 -18.69 -4.21 10.65
C GLN A 253 -17.68 -3.60 9.67
N LEU A 254 -16.38 -3.64 9.98
CA LEU A 254 -15.34 -3.11 9.11
C LEU A 254 -15.26 -3.86 7.78
N ASP A 255 -15.50 -5.18 7.76
CA ASP A 255 -15.49 -5.96 6.51
C ASP A 255 -16.66 -5.56 5.59
N ASP A 256 -17.77 -5.09 6.15
CA ASP A 256 -18.92 -4.62 5.35
C ASP A 256 -18.64 -3.30 4.65
N GLN A 257 -17.73 -2.48 5.19
CA GLN A 257 -17.29 -1.24 4.55
C GLN A 257 -16.61 -1.48 3.20
N ILE A 258 -16.04 -2.67 2.95
CA ILE A 258 -15.55 -3.05 1.62
C ILE A 258 -16.67 -2.94 0.57
N ARG A 259 -17.91 -3.27 0.95
CA ARG A 259 -19.07 -3.19 0.06
C ARG A 259 -19.69 -1.82 0.00
N VAL A 260 -19.73 -1.07 1.11
CA VAL A 260 -20.60 0.11 1.23
C VAL A 260 -19.87 1.43 1.41
N HIS A 261 -18.57 1.42 1.75
CA HIS A 261 -17.87 2.67 2.02
C HIS A 261 -17.86 3.56 0.76
N PRO A 262 -18.22 4.86 0.90
CA PRO A 262 -18.39 5.74 -0.24
C PRO A 262 -17.07 6.10 -0.93
N GLN A 263 -15.95 6.05 -0.20
CA GLN A 263 -14.61 6.23 -0.78
C GLN A 263 -13.98 4.89 -1.19
N PRO A 264 -13.67 4.69 -2.49
CA PRO A 264 -13.02 3.47 -2.99
C PRO A 264 -11.66 3.19 -2.36
N GLU A 265 -10.79 4.19 -2.16
CA GLU A 265 -9.47 3.99 -1.56
C GLU A 265 -9.54 3.45 -0.12
N VAL A 266 -10.46 3.98 0.67
CA VAL A 266 -10.66 3.53 2.05
C VAL A 266 -11.15 2.07 2.04
N ALA A 267 -12.15 1.74 1.22
CA ALA A 267 -12.63 0.36 1.05
C ALA A 267 -11.52 -0.59 0.56
N ALA A 268 -10.69 -0.15 -0.38
CA ALA A 268 -9.62 -0.95 -0.92
C ALA A 268 -8.52 -1.21 0.12
N LEU A 269 -8.20 -0.22 0.94
CA LEU A 269 -7.24 -0.36 2.01
C LEU A 269 -7.77 -1.21 3.16
N ILE A 270 -9.06 -1.07 3.52
CA ILE A 270 -9.73 -2.00 4.43
C ILE A 270 -9.60 -3.43 3.89
N THR A 271 -9.86 -3.64 2.60
CA THR A 271 -9.71 -4.96 1.97
C THR A 271 -8.29 -5.47 2.14
N LEU A 272 -7.28 -4.68 1.76
CA LEU A 272 -5.88 -5.06 1.85
C LEU A 272 -5.50 -5.54 3.26
N GLU A 273 -5.82 -4.72 4.26
CA GLU A 273 -5.42 -4.98 5.64
C GLU A 273 -6.21 -6.14 6.25
N ARG A 274 -7.53 -6.18 6.05
CA ARG A 274 -8.40 -7.22 6.59
C ARG A 274 -8.17 -8.57 5.93
N TYR A 275 -8.02 -8.60 4.61
CA TYR A 275 -7.70 -9.82 3.87
C TYR A 275 -6.31 -10.36 4.25
N GLY A 276 -5.30 -9.48 4.28
CA GLY A 276 -3.95 -9.84 4.70
C GLY A 276 -3.91 -10.38 6.13
N TRP A 277 -4.64 -9.76 7.06
CA TRP A 277 -4.77 -10.25 8.43
C TRP A 277 -5.49 -11.60 8.50
N ALA A 278 -6.64 -11.75 7.85
CA ALA A 278 -7.40 -13.01 7.84
C ALA A 278 -6.56 -14.18 7.30
N ILE A 279 -5.76 -13.94 6.25
CA ILE A 279 -4.81 -14.93 5.74
C ILE A 279 -3.75 -15.28 6.79
N ARG A 280 -3.10 -14.28 7.40
CA ARG A 280 -2.02 -14.51 8.38
C ARG A 280 -2.49 -15.31 9.59
N GLU A 281 -3.73 -15.08 10.01
CA GLU A 281 -4.38 -15.78 11.12
C GLU A 281 -5.10 -17.08 10.68
N ALA A 282 -4.93 -17.51 9.43
CA ALA A 282 -5.57 -18.70 8.85
C ALA A 282 -7.11 -18.71 8.97
N ARG A 283 -7.74 -17.54 8.96
CA ARG A 283 -9.21 -17.35 8.97
C ARG A 283 -9.76 -17.42 7.54
N TRP A 284 -9.74 -18.61 6.95
CA TRP A 284 -10.04 -18.81 5.53
C TRP A 284 -11.46 -18.44 5.10
N ASP A 285 -12.47 -18.69 5.93
CA ASP A 285 -13.85 -18.32 5.63
C ASP A 285 -14.00 -16.79 5.56
N GLN A 286 -13.36 -16.08 6.50
CA GLN A 286 -13.32 -14.62 6.51
C GLN A 286 -12.55 -14.07 5.31
N ALA A 287 -11.38 -14.63 5.00
CA ALA A 287 -10.60 -14.23 3.82
C ALA A 287 -11.40 -14.44 2.53
N THR A 288 -12.12 -15.55 2.40
CA THR A 288 -12.99 -15.86 1.26
C THR A 288 -14.14 -14.86 1.15
N ALA A 289 -14.79 -14.53 2.27
CA ALA A 289 -15.86 -13.54 2.31
C ALA A 289 -15.35 -12.14 1.93
N ILE A 290 -14.19 -11.71 2.47
CA ILE A 290 -13.55 -10.44 2.11
C ILE A 290 -13.22 -10.39 0.62
N TRP A 291 -12.63 -11.46 0.07
CA TRP A 291 -12.30 -11.54 -1.35
C TRP A 291 -13.54 -11.47 -2.25
N ALA A 292 -14.64 -12.09 -1.84
CA ALA A 292 -15.91 -12.00 -2.57
C ALA A 292 -16.48 -10.56 -2.55
N ARG A 293 -16.36 -9.85 -1.42
CA ARG A 293 -16.75 -8.43 -1.32
C ARG A 293 -15.90 -7.55 -2.25
N TRP A 294 -14.58 -7.74 -2.25
CA TRP A 294 -13.63 -7.07 -3.14
C TRP A 294 -14.02 -7.21 -4.62
N LYS A 295 -14.21 -8.46 -5.07
CA LYS A 295 -14.61 -8.80 -6.44
C LYS A 295 -15.94 -8.16 -6.87
N GLY A 296 -16.81 -7.83 -5.92
CA GLY A 296 -18.10 -7.20 -6.16
C GLY A 296 -18.03 -5.69 -6.41
N ARG A 297 -16.85 -5.06 -6.30
CA ARG A 297 -16.66 -3.61 -6.43
C ARG A 297 -15.53 -3.29 -7.43
N PRO A 298 -15.80 -3.31 -8.75
CA PRO A 298 -14.79 -3.12 -9.79
C PRO A 298 -13.95 -1.85 -9.66
N GLU A 299 -14.53 -0.77 -9.12
CA GLU A 299 -13.83 0.50 -8.89
C GLU A 299 -12.66 0.38 -7.90
N LEU A 300 -12.70 -0.58 -6.97
CA LEU A 300 -11.60 -0.76 -6.02
C LEU A 300 -10.33 -1.23 -6.72
N HIS A 301 -10.45 -2.04 -7.77
CA HIS A 301 -9.34 -2.54 -8.58
C HIS A 301 -8.57 -1.41 -9.28
N ALA A 302 -9.24 -0.30 -9.58
CA ALA A 302 -8.63 0.87 -10.21
C ALA A 302 -7.96 1.83 -9.22
N THR A 303 -8.06 1.57 -7.91
CA THR A 303 -7.32 2.33 -6.89
C THR A 303 -5.84 1.93 -6.90
N VAL A 304 -4.99 2.75 -6.28
CA VAL A 304 -3.57 2.42 -6.08
C VAL A 304 -3.34 1.14 -5.27
N TYR A 305 -4.34 0.70 -4.49
CA TYR A 305 -4.28 -0.52 -3.69
C TYR A 305 -4.76 -1.75 -4.46
N GLY A 306 -5.46 -1.59 -5.58
CA GLY A 306 -6.04 -2.69 -6.35
C GLY A 306 -5.03 -3.76 -6.76
N PRO A 307 -3.94 -3.39 -7.43
CA PRO A 307 -2.89 -4.34 -7.78
C PRO A 307 -2.29 -5.06 -6.57
N ILE A 308 -2.19 -4.39 -5.42
CA ILE A 308 -1.65 -4.96 -4.19
C ILE A 308 -2.62 -6.00 -3.62
N VAL A 309 -3.91 -5.69 -3.52
CA VAL A 309 -4.93 -6.65 -3.07
C VAL A 309 -4.97 -7.86 -4.00
N GLU A 310 -4.93 -7.64 -5.31
CA GLU A 310 -4.88 -8.71 -6.32
C GLU A 310 -3.66 -9.61 -6.15
N SER A 311 -2.51 -9.02 -5.83
CA SER A 311 -1.26 -9.76 -5.60
C SER A 311 -1.33 -10.72 -4.40
N LEU A 312 -2.26 -10.51 -3.46
CA LEU A 312 -2.48 -11.39 -2.31
C LEU A 312 -3.55 -12.45 -2.58
N GLY A 313 -4.38 -12.23 -3.60
CA GLY A 313 -5.58 -13.01 -3.88
C GLY A 313 -5.32 -14.49 -4.23
N PRO A 314 -6.36 -15.34 -4.19
CA PRO A 314 -6.24 -16.77 -4.48
C PRO A 314 -5.91 -17.06 -5.95
N THR A 315 -6.07 -16.07 -6.84
CA THR A 315 -5.78 -16.20 -8.28
C THR A 315 -4.39 -15.73 -8.67
N ARG A 316 -3.55 -15.31 -7.71
CA ARG A 316 -2.17 -14.86 -7.99
C ARG A 316 -1.32 -15.97 -8.62
N ARG A 317 -0.33 -15.58 -9.42
CA ARG A 317 0.53 -16.52 -10.17
C ARG A 317 1.23 -17.52 -9.27
N LEU A 318 1.70 -17.06 -8.11
CA LEU A 318 2.41 -17.88 -7.13
C LEU A 318 1.49 -18.50 -6.06
N ALA A 319 0.18 -18.59 -6.28
CA ALA A 319 -0.75 -19.19 -5.32
C ALA A 319 -0.46 -20.68 -5.06
N PRO A 320 -0.72 -21.21 -3.85
CA PRO A 320 -0.65 -22.64 -3.61
C PRO A 320 -1.51 -23.44 -4.61
N GLY A 321 -1.00 -24.59 -5.03
CA GLY A 321 -1.60 -25.47 -6.03
C GLY A 321 -1.24 -25.13 -7.48
N ARG A 322 -0.67 -23.96 -7.78
CA ARG A 322 -0.16 -23.63 -9.12
C ARG A 322 1.21 -24.26 -9.38
N MET A 323 1.56 -24.42 -10.65
CA MET A 323 2.94 -24.75 -11.03
C MET A 323 3.81 -23.51 -10.86
N LEU A 324 5.03 -23.70 -10.35
CA LEU A 324 6.02 -22.64 -10.34
C LEU A 324 6.32 -22.24 -11.80
N PRO A 325 6.24 -20.94 -12.17
CA PRO A 325 6.56 -20.51 -13.53
C PRO A 325 7.97 -20.92 -13.95
N GLU A 326 8.11 -21.33 -15.20
CA GLU A 326 9.41 -21.63 -15.80
C GLU A 326 10.20 -20.34 -15.98
N LEU A 327 11.31 -20.24 -15.27
CA LEU A 327 12.17 -19.06 -15.25
C LEU A 327 13.60 -19.52 -15.12
N CYS A 328 14.50 -18.89 -15.87
CA CYS A 328 15.94 -19.00 -15.68
C CYS A 328 16.51 -17.62 -15.34
N VAL A 329 17.39 -17.56 -14.35
CA VAL A 329 18.16 -16.36 -13.97
C VAL A 329 19.65 -16.70 -13.93
N ASP A 330 20.50 -15.71 -13.72
CA ASP A 330 21.95 -15.98 -13.63
C ASP A 330 22.30 -16.57 -12.26
N ALA A 331 23.15 -17.59 -12.25
CA ALA A 331 23.64 -18.19 -11.02
C ALA A 331 24.76 -17.33 -10.40
N LEU A 332 24.76 -17.22 -9.07
CA LEU A 332 25.78 -16.49 -8.31
C LEU A 332 26.92 -17.39 -7.83
N ASP A 333 26.62 -18.65 -7.55
CA ASP A 333 27.52 -19.69 -7.04
C ASP A 333 28.38 -20.34 -8.14
N GLN A 334 27.95 -20.29 -9.40
CA GLN A 334 28.66 -20.85 -10.55
C GLN A 334 28.48 -20.02 -11.84
N ASN A 335 29.40 -20.16 -12.80
CA ASN A 335 29.16 -19.67 -14.16
C ASN A 335 28.05 -20.52 -14.80
N GLY A 336 26.84 -19.96 -14.90
CA GLY A 336 25.70 -20.68 -15.44
C GLY A 336 24.37 -20.00 -15.13
N ARG A 337 23.29 -20.75 -15.33
CA ARG A 337 21.92 -20.31 -15.11
C ARG A 337 21.30 -21.11 -13.96
N LEU A 338 20.44 -20.45 -13.21
CA LEU A 338 19.58 -21.05 -12.20
C LEU A 338 18.16 -21.11 -12.78
N CYS A 339 17.69 -22.30 -13.15
CA CYS A 339 16.35 -22.48 -13.70
C CYS A 339 15.40 -23.13 -12.68
N THR A 340 14.15 -22.66 -12.63
CA THR A 340 13.10 -23.23 -11.78
C THR A 340 12.72 -24.65 -12.17
N THR A 341 12.97 -25.03 -13.44
CA THR A 341 12.84 -26.41 -13.95
C THR A 341 13.86 -27.36 -13.33
N ASP A 342 14.97 -26.84 -12.80
CA ASP A 342 16.02 -27.64 -12.15
C ASP A 342 15.76 -27.81 -10.64
N PHE A 343 14.58 -27.40 -10.17
CA PHE A 343 14.19 -27.59 -8.78
C PHE A 343 13.64 -28.99 -8.61
N HIS A 344 14.47 -29.88 -8.07
CA HIS A 344 14.08 -31.25 -7.74
C HIS A 344 13.90 -31.42 -6.24
N GLY A 345 12.87 -32.17 -5.83
CA GLY A 345 12.58 -32.37 -4.41
C GLY A 345 11.86 -31.18 -3.77
N LEU A 346 11.78 -31.19 -2.44
CA LEU A 346 11.17 -30.12 -1.67
C LEU A 346 12.10 -28.88 -1.72
N THR A 347 11.58 -27.73 -2.12
CA THR A 347 12.39 -26.52 -2.34
C THR A 347 11.79 -25.34 -1.59
N VAL A 348 12.60 -24.67 -0.77
CA VAL A 348 12.28 -23.36 -0.21
C VAL A 348 12.87 -22.31 -1.14
N LEU A 349 12.03 -21.53 -1.81
CA LEU A 349 12.45 -20.44 -2.68
C LEU A 349 12.17 -19.10 -2.00
N GLU A 350 13.16 -18.22 -1.88
CA GLU A 350 12.95 -16.83 -1.46
C GLU A 350 13.33 -15.84 -2.57
N LEU A 351 12.36 -15.02 -2.97
CA LEU A 351 12.56 -13.85 -3.82
C LEU A 351 12.81 -12.64 -2.92
N TYR A 352 13.95 -11.97 -3.07
CA TYR A 352 14.40 -10.95 -2.13
C TYR A 352 15.11 -9.75 -2.78
N ALA A 353 15.40 -8.75 -1.94
CA ALA A 353 16.27 -7.62 -2.26
C ALA A 353 17.16 -7.29 -1.06
N ILE A 354 18.36 -6.73 -1.30
CA ILE A 354 19.32 -6.46 -0.22
C ILE A 354 18.87 -5.31 0.69
N TRP A 355 18.18 -4.33 0.11
CA TRP A 355 17.63 -3.16 0.81
C TRP A 355 16.40 -3.50 1.66
N CYS A 356 15.81 -4.68 1.49
CA CYS A 356 14.61 -5.11 2.19
C CYS A 356 14.96 -5.61 3.60
N GLU A 357 14.63 -4.82 4.63
CA GLU A 357 14.92 -5.16 6.02
C GLU A 357 14.28 -6.49 6.46
N GLY A 358 13.04 -6.76 6.02
CA GLY A 358 12.36 -8.02 6.28
C GLY A 358 13.11 -9.22 5.69
N CYS A 359 13.70 -9.06 4.51
CA CYS A 359 14.51 -10.07 3.84
C CYS A 359 15.82 -10.30 4.63
N ARG A 360 16.50 -9.23 5.05
CA ARG A 360 17.72 -9.36 5.86
C ARG A 360 17.47 -10.10 7.18
N LYS A 361 16.28 -9.92 7.77
CA LYS A 361 15.83 -10.63 8.98
C LYS A 361 15.46 -12.09 8.72
N SER A 362 14.91 -12.44 7.55
CA SER A 362 14.50 -13.82 7.24
C SER A 362 15.69 -14.72 6.91
N PHE A 363 16.76 -14.20 6.31
CA PHE A 363 17.91 -15.00 5.84
C PHE A 363 18.52 -15.92 6.92
N PRO A 364 18.88 -15.43 8.12
CA PRO A 364 19.42 -16.30 9.18
C PRO A 364 18.45 -17.38 9.62
N GLU A 365 17.16 -17.07 9.69
CA GLU A 365 16.11 -18.00 10.11
C GLU A 365 15.85 -19.08 9.04
N LEU A 366 15.89 -18.70 7.76
CA LEU A 366 15.80 -19.62 6.63
C LEU A 366 16.94 -20.62 6.60
N ALA A 367 18.17 -20.11 6.70
CA ALA A 367 19.37 -20.95 6.75
C ALA A 367 19.30 -21.95 7.91
N ALA A 368 18.98 -21.48 9.11
CA ALA A 368 18.86 -22.33 10.30
C ALA A 368 17.73 -23.37 10.16
N THR A 369 16.58 -22.96 9.61
CA THR A 369 15.44 -23.85 9.43
C THR A 369 15.76 -24.95 8.44
N VAL A 370 16.30 -24.63 7.26
CA VAL A 370 16.63 -25.63 6.23
C VAL A 370 17.73 -26.58 6.73
N ALA A 371 18.76 -26.06 7.41
CA ALA A 371 19.81 -26.87 8.01
C ALA A 371 19.26 -27.92 8.99
N ALA A 372 18.23 -27.57 9.77
CA ALA A 372 17.59 -28.50 10.72
C ALA A 372 16.90 -29.71 10.03
N PHE A 373 16.66 -29.65 8.71
CA PHE A 373 16.04 -30.72 7.93
C PHE A 373 17.00 -31.48 7.00
N GLU A 374 18.31 -31.18 7.00
CA GLU A 374 19.28 -31.82 6.10
C GLU A 374 19.29 -33.36 6.16
N HIS A 375 18.96 -33.94 7.31
CA HIS A 375 18.91 -35.39 7.52
C HIS A 375 17.51 -36.01 7.43
N THR A 376 16.51 -35.24 6.99
CA THR A 376 15.14 -35.71 6.82
C THR A 376 14.85 -36.09 5.37
N LYS A 377 13.72 -36.76 5.11
CA LYS A 377 13.29 -37.11 3.76
C LYS A 377 11.84 -36.66 3.51
N PRO A 378 11.57 -35.90 2.43
CA PRO A 378 12.54 -35.24 1.55
C PRO A 378 13.26 -34.08 2.26
N ALA A 379 14.59 -34.02 2.20
CA ALA A 379 15.35 -32.86 2.69
C ALA A 379 15.04 -31.64 1.80
N PRO A 380 14.69 -30.48 2.38
CA PRO A 380 14.44 -29.27 1.60
C PRO A 380 15.76 -28.69 1.09
N GLN A 381 15.79 -28.23 -0.16
CA GLN A 381 16.85 -27.35 -0.65
C GLN A 381 16.45 -25.88 -0.47
N LEU A 382 17.42 -25.01 -0.17
CA LEU A 382 17.23 -23.56 -0.16
C LEU A 382 17.69 -22.97 -1.49
N VAL A 383 16.81 -22.18 -2.09
CA VAL A 383 17.11 -21.38 -3.28
C VAL A 383 16.72 -19.93 -2.98
N THR A 384 17.61 -18.98 -3.28
CA THR A 384 17.26 -17.55 -3.20
C THR A 384 17.48 -16.87 -4.55
N ILE A 385 16.62 -15.93 -4.91
CA ILE A 385 16.76 -15.13 -6.13
C ILE A 385 16.67 -13.65 -5.75
N GLU A 386 17.75 -12.93 -5.98
CA GLU A 386 17.81 -11.47 -5.83
C GLU A 386 17.27 -10.81 -7.09
N VAL A 387 16.33 -9.86 -6.93
CA VAL A 387 15.55 -9.30 -8.06
C VAL A 387 15.93 -7.87 -8.43
N TYR A 388 16.57 -7.10 -7.56
CA TYR A 388 16.64 -5.63 -7.68
C TYR A 388 18.05 -5.04 -7.70
N ASN A 389 19.02 -5.67 -7.06
CA ASN A 389 20.36 -5.15 -6.92
C ASN A 389 21.25 -5.63 -8.08
N ASP A 390 22.50 -5.16 -8.15
CA ASP A 390 23.49 -5.69 -9.09
C ASP A 390 24.26 -6.87 -8.50
N ARG A 391 24.85 -7.68 -9.39
CA ARG A 391 25.53 -8.93 -9.04
C ARG A 391 26.60 -8.79 -7.95
N GLU A 392 27.39 -7.72 -7.98
CA GLU A 392 28.49 -7.53 -7.03
C GLU A 392 27.96 -7.12 -5.66
N GLN A 393 26.91 -6.30 -5.60
CA GLN A 393 26.21 -6.02 -4.35
C GLN A 393 25.64 -7.31 -3.72
N VAL A 394 25.04 -8.19 -4.53
CA VAL A 394 24.51 -9.46 -4.02
C VAL A 394 25.61 -10.36 -3.47
N ARG A 395 26.74 -10.45 -4.17
CA ARG A 395 27.92 -11.21 -3.71
C ARG A 395 28.46 -10.67 -2.38
N ALA A 396 28.58 -9.36 -2.24
CA ALA A 396 29.03 -8.74 -1.00
C ALA A 396 28.06 -9.05 0.15
N PHE A 397 26.75 -8.96 -0.08
CA PHE A 397 25.74 -9.30 0.92
C PHE A 397 25.81 -10.77 1.36
N LEU A 398 25.92 -11.71 0.41
CA LEU A 398 26.03 -13.14 0.73
C LEU A 398 27.35 -13.50 1.44
N ALA A 399 28.42 -12.70 1.24
CA ALA A 399 29.66 -12.86 1.99
C ALA A 399 29.51 -12.41 3.46
N GLU A 400 28.70 -11.38 3.73
CA GLU A 400 28.38 -10.90 5.08
C GLU A 400 27.36 -11.79 5.79
N ALA A 401 26.40 -12.35 5.05
CA ALA A 401 25.35 -13.22 5.54
C ALA A 401 25.34 -14.58 4.80
N PRO A 402 26.35 -15.45 5.06
CA PRO A 402 26.45 -16.74 4.41
C PRO A 402 25.18 -17.56 4.59
N THR A 403 24.54 -17.89 3.48
CA THR A 403 23.30 -18.66 3.44
C THR A 403 23.56 -19.92 2.61
N PRO A 404 23.29 -21.13 3.10
CA PRO A 404 23.52 -22.34 2.32
C PRO A 404 22.48 -22.44 1.19
N GLY A 405 22.87 -23.04 0.08
CA GLY A 405 21.95 -23.32 -1.03
C GLY A 405 22.40 -22.71 -2.35
N ARG A 406 21.45 -22.63 -3.29
CA ARG A 406 21.66 -22.08 -4.62
C ARG A 406 21.20 -20.63 -4.66
N HIS A 407 21.99 -19.77 -5.29
CA HIS A 407 21.69 -18.34 -5.34
C HIS A 407 21.60 -17.85 -6.79
N GLY A 408 20.50 -17.18 -7.09
CA GLY A 408 20.22 -16.56 -8.38
C GLY A 408 20.20 -15.05 -8.28
N TRP A 409 20.42 -14.40 -9.42
CA TRP A 409 20.35 -12.96 -9.58
C TRP A 409 19.67 -12.61 -10.90
N VAL A 410 18.77 -11.63 -10.85
CA VAL A 410 18.07 -11.12 -12.02
C VAL A 410 18.82 -9.91 -12.58
N ASP A 411 19.29 -10.05 -13.82
CA ASP A 411 19.88 -8.95 -14.56
C ASP A 411 18.90 -7.77 -14.71
N GLU A 412 19.44 -6.55 -14.67
CA GLU A 412 18.65 -5.32 -14.76
C GLU A 412 17.73 -5.29 -15.98
N GLY A 413 18.20 -5.73 -17.14
CA GLY A 413 17.42 -5.79 -18.37
C GLY A 413 16.30 -6.83 -18.33
N GLN A 414 16.34 -7.78 -17.39
CA GLN A 414 15.36 -8.86 -17.24
C GLN A 414 14.37 -8.61 -16.10
N ARG A 415 14.64 -7.66 -15.19
CA ARG A 415 13.85 -7.46 -13.95
C ARG A 415 12.34 -7.36 -14.20
N GLU A 416 11.92 -6.54 -15.14
CA GLU A 416 10.48 -6.34 -15.39
C GLU A 416 9.82 -7.58 -15.97
N ALA A 417 10.50 -8.28 -16.90
CA ALA A 417 10.01 -9.53 -17.45
C ALA A 417 9.86 -10.60 -16.36
N VAL A 418 10.87 -10.74 -15.49
CA VAL A 418 10.84 -11.68 -14.37
C VAL A 418 9.74 -11.33 -13.36
N ARG A 419 9.61 -10.06 -12.99
CA ARG A 419 8.56 -9.60 -12.06
C ARG A 419 7.17 -9.85 -12.62
N SER A 420 6.96 -9.57 -13.91
CA SER A 420 5.68 -9.79 -14.58
C SER A 420 5.35 -11.28 -14.70
N GLU A 421 6.32 -12.12 -15.07
CA GLU A 421 6.14 -13.57 -15.18
C GLU A 421 5.78 -14.21 -13.85
N LEU A 422 6.43 -13.77 -12.76
CA LEU A 422 6.16 -14.23 -11.40
C LEU A 422 4.93 -13.55 -10.77
N GLY A 423 4.44 -12.44 -11.32
CA GLY A 423 3.45 -11.59 -10.65
C GLY A 423 3.99 -11.07 -9.31
N LEU A 424 5.26 -10.67 -9.29
CA LEU A 424 5.98 -10.26 -8.08
C LEU A 424 5.74 -8.78 -7.78
N HIS A 425 4.95 -8.51 -6.75
CA HIS A 425 4.63 -7.15 -6.32
C HIS A 425 5.38 -6.70 -5.06
N SER A 426 5.88 -7.64 -4.25
CA SER A 426 6.60 -7.32 -3.01
C SER A 426 7.64 -8.38 -2.66
N VAL A 427 8.61 -7.97 -1.84
CA VAL A 427 9.62 -8.84 -1.23
C VAL A 427 9.61 -8.65 0.29
N PRO A 428 9.95 -9.68 1.10
CA PRO A 428 10.25 -11.04 0.67
C PRO A 428 9.01 -11.78 0.14
N THR A 429 9.19 -12.58 -0.90
CA THR A 429 8.19 -13.56 -1.34
C THR A 429 8.79 -14.95 -1.21
N MET A 430 8.27 -15.74 -0.27
CA MET A 430 8.73 -17.08 0.04
C MET A 430 7.76 -18.11 -0.55
N LEU A 431 8.28 -19.15 -1.18
CA LEU A 431 7.54 -20.30 -1.69
C LEU A 431 8.09 -21.60 -1.11
N LEU A 432 7.21 -22.54 -0.82
CA LEU A 432 7.56 -23.94 -0.63
C LEU A 432 7.07 -24.69 -1.86
N VAL A 433 7.99 -25.26 -2.62
CA VAL A 433 7.73 -25.91 -3.90
C VAL A 433 7.96 -27.41 -3.76
N GLY A 434 7.00 -28.19 -4.22
CA GLY A 434 7.02 -29.64 -4.18
C GLY A 434 7.92 -30.25 -5.25
N PRO A 435 8.17 -31.57 -5.16
CA PRO A 435 9.04 -32.29 -6.08
C PRO A 435 8.54 -32.31 -7.53
N ASP A 436 7.25 -32.06 -7.75
CA ASP A 436 6.61 -31.94 -9.07
C ASP A 436 6.68 -30.52 -9.64
N GLY A 437 7.31 -29.57 -8.95
CA GLY A 437 7.33 -28.15 -9.33
C GLY A 437 6.07 -27.38 -8.94
N ARG A 438 5.13 -27.99 -8.20
CA ARG A 438 3.93 -27.31 -7.69
C ARG A 438 4.24 -26.49 -6.46
N ILE A 439 3.66 -25.30 -6.37
CA ILE A 439 3.72 -24.47 -5.17
C ILE A 439 2.82 -25.10 -4.11
N LEU A 440 3.42 -25.56 -3.01
CA LEU A 440 2.74 -26.14 -1.85
C LEU A 440 2.28 -25.04 -0.89
N GLU A 441 3.13 -24.04 -0.67
CA GLU A 441 2.85 -22.86 0.14
C GLU A 441 3.49 -21.63 -0.50
N SER A 442 2.95 -20.46 -0.20
CA SER A 442 3.58 -19.21 -0.59
C SER A 442 3.18 -18.04 0.30
N SER A 443 3.95 -16.96 0.28
CA SER A 443 3.62 -15.73 1.00
C SER A 443 2.27 -15.14 0.53
N PRO A 444 1.50 -14.47 1.41
CA PRO A 444 1.88 -14.10 2.79
C PRO A 444 1.63 -15.20 3.84
N GLN A 445 1.14 -16.39 3.45
CA GLN A 445 0.93 -17.52 4.36
C GLN A 445 2.25 -18.12 4.85
N LEU A 446 3.18 -18.34 3.92
CA LEU A 446 4.51 -18.85 4.23
C LEU A 446 5.42 -17.72 4.67
N ARG A 447 6.06 -17.91 5.83
CA ARG A 447 6.95 -16.96 6.48
C ARG A 447 8.09 -17.71 7.16
N ALA A 448 9.19 -17.01 7.43
CA ALA A 448 10.33 -17.60 8.14
C ALA A 448 9.91 -18.20 9.51
N ASP A 449 9.12 -17.46 10.29
CA ASP A 449 8.64 -17.84 11.62
C ASP A 449 7.72 -19.08 11.68
N ASN A 450 7.21 -19.54 10.53
CA ASN A 450 6.36 -20.70 10.44
C ASN A 450 6.88 -21.79 9.49
N LEU A 451 8.03 -21.56 8.85
CA LEU A 451 8.58 -22.41 7.81
C LEU A 451 8.84 -23.84 8.32
N GLU A 452 9.44 -24.00 9.50
CA GLU A 452 9.73 -25.32 10.08
C GLU A 452 8.46 -26.19 10.15
N ARG A 453 7.38 -25.61 10.67
CA ARG A 453 6.09 -26.29 10.80
C ARG A 453 5.51 -26.66 9.44
N ARG A 454 5.64 -25.79 8.43
CA ARG A 454 5.15 -26.07 7.07
C ARG A 454 5.97 -27.17 6.39
N ILE A 455 7.30 -27.18 6.56
CA ILE A 455 8.16 -28.25 6.04
C ILE A 455 7.75 -29.60 6.64
N ARG A 456 7.61 -29.70 7.97
CA ARG A 456 7.18 -30.96 8.62
C ARG A 456 5.84 -31.47 8.12
N HIS A 457 4.87 -30.56 7.94
CA HIS A 457 3.56 -30.89 7.40
C HIS A 457 3.70 -31.55 6.02
N TRP A 458 4.40 -30.88 5.10
CA TRP A 458 4.52 -31.38 3.73
C TRP A 458 5.43 -32.60 3.59
N GLN A 459 6.46 -32.76 4.42
CA GLN A 459 7.23 -34.01 4.45
C GLN A 459 6.37 -35.22 4.85
N THR A 460 5.44 -35.02 5.79
CA THR A 460 4.50 -36.07 6.18
C THR A 460 3.51 -36.36 5.06
N THR A 461 2.96 -35.32 4.44
CA THR A 461 1.99 -35.45 3.33
C THR A 461 2.60 -36.07 2.07
N LEU A 462 3.86 -35.78 1.76
CA LEU A 462 4.56 -36.31 0.59
C LEU A 462 5.21 -37.68 0.82
N GLY A 463 5.41 -38.07 2.09
CA GLY A 463 5.94 -39.37 2.47
C GLY A 463 4.88 -40.47 2.60
N GLN A 464 3.60 -40.10 2.58
CA GLN A 464 2.45 -40.99 2.37
C GLN A 464 2.21 -41.17 0.87
#